data_AF-A0A537MKN2-F1
#
_entry.id   AF-A0A537MKN2-F1
#
_cell.length_a   1.000
_cell.length_b   1.000
_cell.length_c   1.000
_cell.angle_alpha   90.00
_cell.angle_beta   90.00
_cell.angle_gamma   90.00
#
_symmetry.space_group_name_H-M   'P 1'
#
loop_
_entity.id
_entity.type
_entity.pdbx_description
1 polymer ?
#
loop_
_entity_poly.entity_id
_entity_poly.type
_entity_poly.pdbx_seq_one_letter_code
_entity_poly.pdbx_strand_id
1 'polypeptide(L)'
;MLLDRRVALRLVGLLLGHDFGVGAVGGPGIDEHHLLASLPQGLRIEIEDEHDPARNPDRQRRRDPAVARLVGEEIPEVGPERAGGCGAGKRHRAKIVDRPPVRQCLTLNHFGASSRLMKRIALALLLAVGAASPALADERHYPLTDFDRVIVEGPYVVHIVVGRATAATATGSRQALDLLALDQQGQMLRIRRNRTAAAGTPVAAGGVVHIELAARSLRSARIIGPTQLALEGARGMNLELSVEGSGSLRAAGLDVENLSLALLGSGGLDISGATRALTGNFQGTGEIAAGALRASRASVVSTNSGAITLTVNGPAAVTSNGLGEIHVLGRPDCTIRGMTPDVVACGGEGLHR
;
A
#
# COMPACT_ATOMS: atom_id res chain seq x y z
N MET A 1 5.12 -43.36 -31.68
CA MET A 1 4.65 -43.48 -30.29
C MET A 1 3.92 -42.20 -29.92
N LEU A 2 2.60 -42.28 -29.87
CA LEU A 2 1.68 -41.26 -29.38
C LEU A 2 1.60 -41.29 -27.84
N LEU A 3 1.05 -40.20 -27.28
CA LEU A 3 0.42 -39.95 -25.96
C LEU A 3 1.22 -38.98 -25.06
N ASP A 4 0.65 -38.00 -24.36
CA ASP A 4 -0.69 -37.38 -24.30
C ASP A 4 -0.64 -36.24 -23.25
N ARG A 5 -1.65 -35.37 -23.25
CA ARG A 5 -2.14 -34.40 -22.24
C ARG A 5 -1.51 -33.00 -22.27
N ARG A 6 -2.15 -31.96 -22.82
CA ARG A 6 -3.45 -31.30 -22.49
C ARG A 6 -3.62 -30.94 -21.00
N VAL A 7 -3.39 -29.67 -20.67
CA VAL A 7 -4.23 -28.87 -19.76
C VAL A 7 -4.33 -27.45 -20.32
N ALA A 8 -5.55 -26.94 -20.35
CA ALA A 8 -5.98 -25.69 -20.98
C ALA A 8 -6.06 -24.52 -19.98
N LEU A 9 -5.82 -23.30 -20.47
CA LEU A 9 -6.35 -22.01 -19.97
C LEU A 9 -6.18 -21.02 -21.15
N ARG A 10 -7.21 -20.56 -21.88
CA ARG A 10 -8.13 -19.42 -21.57
C ARG A 10 -7.41 -18.30 -20.81
N LEU A 11 -7.36 -17.03 -21.23
CA LEU A 11 -8.11 -16.25 -22.22
C LEU A 11 -7.35 -14.91 -22.43
N VAL A 12 -7.29 -14.45 -23.69
CA VAL A 12 -7.50 -13.08 -24.19
C VAL A 12 -6.96 -11.86 -23.41
N GLY A 13 -6.15 -11.04 -24.10
CA GLY A 13 -5.87 -9.64 -23.75
C GLY A 13 -5.24 -8.91 -24.94
N LEU A 14 -6.09 -8.23 -25.72
CA LEU A 14 -5.77 -7.44 -26.90
C LEU A 14 -4.74 -6.32 -26.60
N LEU A 15 -3.83 -6.15 -27.54
CA LEU A 15 -2.98 -4.98 -27.71
C LEU A 15 -3.73 -3.92 -28.55
N LEU A 16 -3.59 -2.68 -28.10
CA LEU A 16 -3.49 -1.43 -28.86
C LEU A 16 -4.76 -0.84 -29.50
N GLY A 17 -5.11 0.34 -28.99
CA GLY A 17 -5.82 1.41 -29.68
C GLY A 17 -5.38 2.75 -29.09
N HIS A 18 -4.31 3.32 -29.66
CA HIS A 18 -3.95 4.72 -29.46
C HIS A 18 -4.84 5.58 -30.35
N ASP A 19 -5.51 6.58 -29.77
CA ASP A 19 -5.94 7.76 -30.52
C ASP A 19 -5.35 9.00 -29.83
N PHE A 20 -4.39 9.61 -30.53
CA PHE A 20 -3.74 10.87 -30.19
C PHE A 20 -4.59 12.01 -30.75
N GLY A 21 -5.21 12.80 -29.86
CA GLY A 21 -5.74 14.12 -30.19
C GLY A 21 -4.75 15.19 -29.76
N VAL A 22 -3.97 15.72 -30.70
CA VAL A 22 -3.00 16.80 -30.50
C VAL A 22 -3.70 18.16 -30.63
N GLY A 23 -3.59 18.99 -29.60
CA GLY A 23 -3.87 20.43 -29.64
C GLY A 23 -2.77 21.16 -28.86
N ALA A 24 -1.90 21.88 -29.57
CA ALA A 24 -0.67 22.49 -29.08
C ALA A 24 -0.90 23.86 -28.39
N VAL A 25 -0.10 24.17 -27.35
CA VAL A 25 0.62 25.47 -27.14
C VAL A 25 1.79 25.30 -26.13
N GLY A 26 3.04 25.42 -26.62
CA GLY A 26 4.18 26.16 -26.01
C GLY A 26 4.93 25.65 -24.77
N GLY A 27 6.21 25.25 -24.94
CA GLY A 27 7.23 25.19 -23.87
C GLY A 27 8.46 24.34 -24.22
N PRO A 28 9.71 24.70 -23.82
CA PRO A 28 10.92 24.47 -24.62
C PRO A 28 11.53 23.07 -24.54
N GLY A 29 12.21 22.71 -25.63
CA GLY A 29 12.75 21.38 -25.92
C GLY A 29 13.96 20.97 -25.10
N ILE A 30 14.11 19.65 -25.00
CA ILE A 30 15.29 18.96 -24.48
C ILE A 30 15.64 17.87 -25.50
N ASP A 31 16.91 17.86 -25.89
CA ASP A 31 17.52 17.09 -26.98
C ASP A 31 17.49 15.58 -26.73
N GLU A 32 16.96 14.81 -27.69
CA GLU A 32 16.56 13.40 -27.55
C GLU A 32 17.55 12.41 -28.20
N HIS A 33 18.83 12.77 -28.27
CA HIS A 33 19.86 11.95 -28.93
C HIS A 33 21.07 11.66 -28.05
N HIS A 34 20.87 10.83 -27.02
CA HIS A 34 21.93 9.99 -26.44
C HIS A 34 21.29 8.90 -25.55
N LEU A 35 20.75 7.81 -26.13
CA LEU A 35 20.52 6.52 -25.44
C LEU A 35 19.84 5.47 -26.35
N LEU A 36 20.48 5.06 -27.45
CA LEU A 36 20.12 3.80 -28.14
C LEU A 36 21.37 3.13 -28.70
N ALA A 37 22.09 2.37 -27.88
CA ALA A 37 23.13 1.46 -28.35
C ALA A 37 23.37 0.31 -27.35
N SER A 38 22.43 -0.64 -27.27
CA SER A 38 22.74 -1.99 -26.77
C SER A 38 21.52 -2.91 -26.83
N LEU A 39 21.23 -3.49 -28.01
CA LEU A 39 20.58 -4.79 -28.13
C LEU A 39 21.09 -5.54 -29.38
N PRO A 40 21.25 -6.88 -29.33
CA PRO A 40 22.05 -7.66 -30.26
C PRO A 40 21.38 -7.96 -31.60
N GLN A 41 22.21 -8.12 -32.62
CA GLN A 41 21.89 -8.39 -34.02
C GLN A 41 21.31 -9.80 -34.21
N GLY A 42 20.30 -9.96 -35.08
CA GLY A 42 19.95 -11.29 -35.58
C GLY A 42 18.50 -11.62 -35.98
N LEU A 43 17.59 -10.65 -36.16
CA LEU A 43 16.26 -10.97 -36.71
C LEU A 43 15.98 -10.17 -37.99
N ARG A 44 15.85 -10.88 -39.11
CA ARG A 44 15.25 -10.37 -40.35
C ARG A 44 13.76 -10.65 -40.28
N ILE A 45 12.94 -9.63 -40.50
CA ILE A 45 11.50 -9.79 -40.80
C ILE A 45 11.37 -9.52 -42.29
N GLU A 46 10.99 -10.57 -43.02
CA GLU A 46 10.57 -10.50 -44.42
C GLU A 46 9.08 -10.13 -44.39
N ILE A 47 8.72 -8.99 -44.99
CA ILE A 47 7.34 -8.53 -45.07
C ILE A 47 6.78 -9.05 -46.40
N GLU A 48 5.80 -9.95 -46.30
CA GLU A 48 5.03 -10.46 -47.42
C GLU A 48 3.93 -9.43 -47.74
N ASP A 49 4.05 -8.75 -48.88
CA ASP A 49 3.06 -7.80 -49.38
C ASP A 49 1.84 -8.56 -49.94
N GLU A 50 0.76 -8.65 -49.16
CA GLU A 50 -0.53 -9.13 -49.66
C GLU A 50 -1.45 -7.93 -49.95
N HIS A 51 -1.29 -7.37 -51.15
CA HIS A 51 -2.18 -6.36 -51.74
C HIS A 51 -2.93 -7.02 -52.91
N ASP A 52 -4.13 -7.53 -52.69
CA ASP A 52 -5.03 -8.00 -53.75
C ASP A 52 -6.28 -7.09 -53.85
N PRO A 53 -6.35 -6.19 -54.83
CA PRO A 53 -7.48 -5.30 -55.05
C PRO A 53 -8.42 -5.87 -56.12
N ALA A 54 -9.13 -6.95 -55.84
CA ALA A 54 -10.16 -7.44 -56.76
C ALA A 54 -11.25 -8.32 -56.10
N ARG A 55 -12.17 -7.73 -55.31
CA ARG A 55 -13.51 -8.34 -55.18
C ARG A 55 -14.62 -7.36 -54.80
N ASN A 56 -15.47 -7.16 -55.81
CA ASN A 56 -16.90 -6.84 -55.75
C ASN A 56 -17.31 -5.36 -56.03
N PRO A 57 -17.69 -5.06 -57.28
CA PRO A 57 -18.38 -3.84 -57.66
C PRO A 57 -19.90 -4.08 -57.58
N ASP A 58 -20.62 -3.32 -56.73
CA ASP A 58 -21.99 -2.84 -57.00
C ASP A 58 -22.66 -2.36 -55.71
N ARG A 59 -22.71 -1.03 -55.54
CA ARG A 59 -23.94 -0.29 -55.22
C ARG A 59 -23.64 1.20 -55.15
N GLN A 60 -23.69 1.82 -56.32
CA GLN A 60 -23.91 3.26 -56.43
C GLN A 60 -25.36 3.46 -56.87
N ARG A 61 -26.20 4.07 -56.01
CA ARG A 61 -27.20 5.08 -56.39
C ARG A 61 -28.07 5.52 -55.20
N ARG A 62 -27.89 6.80 -54.87
CA ARG A 62 -28.91 7.86 -54.69
C ARG A 62 -29.74 7.96 -53.38
N ARG A 63 -29.57 9.18 -52.82
CA ARG A 63 -30.55 10.18 -52.34
C ARG A 63 -31.14 10.04 -50.91
N ASP A 64 -30.78 11.04 -50.09
CA ASP A 64 -31.44 11.61 -48.90
C ASP A 64 -32.98 11.82 -49.03
N PRO A 65 -33.72 12.29 -47.99
CA PRO A 65 -33.56 12.29 -46.52
C PRO A 65 -34.83 11.84 -45.72
N ALA A 66 -34.69 11.76 -44.38
CA ALA A 66 -35.68 11.93 -43.30
C ALA A 66 -37.06 11.19 -43.33
N VAL A 67 -37.40 10.48 -42.25
CA VAL A 67 -38.65 10.63 -41.45
C VAL A 67 -38.52 9.82 -40.14
N ALA A 68 -38.87 10.47 -39.02
CA ALA A 68 -39.02 9.90 -37.69
C ALA A 68 -40.32 9.09 -37.53
N ARG A 69 -40.32 8.04 -36.70
CA ARG A 69 -41.44 7.77 -35.80
C ARG A 69 -41.10 6.81 -34.65
N LEU A 70 -41.43 7.28 -33.44
CA LEU A 70 -41.63 6.55 -32.19
C LEU A 70 -42.95 5.76 -32.24
N VAL A 71 -42.98 4.56 -31.65
CA VAL A 71 -44.09 3.92 -30.90
C VAL A 71 -43.38 2.89 -29.98
N GLY A 72 -43.42 2.98 -28.64
CA GLY A 72 -44.59 2.76 -27.76
C GLY A 72 -44.63 1.26 -27.40
N GLU A 73 -44.04 0.82 -26.28
CA GLU A 73 -44.71 0.57 -24.98
C GLU A 73 -45.81 -0.49 -25.04
N GLU A 74 -45.63 -1.64 -24.39
CA GLU A 74 -46.45 -2.10 -23.25
C GLU A 74 -46.21 -3.60 -22.94
N ILE A 75 -45.83 -3.82 -21.68
CA ILE A 75 -46.14 -4.99 -20.88
C ILE A 75 -47.57 -4.76 -20.32
N PRO A 76 -48.39 -5.81 -20.18
CA PRO A 76 -49.18 -5.86 -18.94
C PRO A 76 -49.22 -7.23 -18.26
N GLU A 77 -49.37 -7.13 -16.94
CA GLU A 77 -49.59 -8.16 -15.94
C GLU A 77 -50.90 -8.95 -16.12
N VAL A 78 -50.92 -10.18 -15.61
CA VAL A 78 -52.14 -10.89 -15.18
C VAL A 78 -51.82 -11.72 -13.91
N GLY A 79 -52.49 -11.43 -12.79
CA GLY A 79 -52.72 -12.37 -11.65
C GLY A 79 -54.15 -12.94 -11.71
N PRO A 80 -54.78 -13.48 -10.63
CA PRO A 80 -54.27 -14.04 -9.35
C PRO A 80 -54.91 -15.42 -8.96
N GLU A 81 -54.64 -15.89 -7.73
CA GLU A 81 -55.34 -16.94 -6.91
C GLU A 81 -55.17 -18.43 -7.28
N ARG A 82 -55.17 -19.45 -6.39
CA ARG A 82 -55.06 -19.64 -4.92
C ARG A 82 -54.87 -21.16 -4.65
N ALA A 83 -54.37 -21.47 -3.45
CA ALA A 83 -54.53 -22.70 -2.65
C ALA A 83 -53.61 -23.93 -2.86
N GLY A 84 -52.93 -24.32 -1.78
CA GLY A 84 -52.64 -25.73 -1.49
C GLY A 84 -51.33 -26.04 -0.76
N GLY A 85 -51.41 -26.34 0.55
CA GLY A 85 -50.72 -27.52 1.10
C GLY A 85 -49.36 -27.34 1.79
N CYS A 86 -49.40 -27.48 3.12
CA CYS A 86 -48.40 -28.00 4.06
C CYS A 86 -47.04 -28.50 3.53
N GLY A 87 -45.95 -28.01 4.15
CA GLY A 87 -44.64 -28.66 4.08
C GLY A 87 -43.61 -28.01 4.99
N ALA A 88 -43.39 -28.60 6.16
CA ALA A 88 -42.36 -28.17 7.11
C ALA A 88 -40.95 -28.41 6.52
N GLY A 89 -40.20 -27.32 6.29
CA GLY A 89 -38.82 -27.35 5.79
C GLY A 89 -37.90 -26.50 6.66
N LYS A 90 -36.85 -27.13 7.17
CA LYS A 90 -36.04 -26.71 8.32
C LYS A 90 -35.17 -25.48 8.04
N ARG A 91 -35.16 -24.54 8.99
CA ARG A 91 -34.15 -23.46 9.10
C ARG A 91 -32.85 -24.07 9.62
N HIS A 92 -31.76 -24.00 8.84
CA HIS A 92 -30.42 -24.28 9.35
C HIS A 92 -29.92 -23.06 10.13
N ARG A 93 -29.97 -23.16 11.47
CA ARG A 93 -29.28 -22.27 12.39
C ARG A 93 -28.12 -23.07 12.97
N ALA A 94 -26.88 -22.71 12.60
CA ALA A 94 -25.69 -23.26 13.23
C ALA A 94 -25.64 -22.76 14.68
N LYS A 95 -25.69 -23.70 15.63
CA LYS A 95 -25.49 -23.44 17.06
C LYS A 95 -24.39 -24.39 17.53
N ILE A 96 -23.22 -23.84 17.81
CA ILE A 96 -22.11 -24.52 18.48
C ILE A 96 -22.60 -24.79 19.91
N VAL A 97 -22.62 -26.05 20.30
CA VAL A 97 -22.96 -26.52 21.65
C VAL A 97 -21.71 -27.17 22.22
N ASP A 98 -21.18 -26.58 23.29
CA ASP A 98 -20.08 -27.12 24.09
C ASP A 98 -20.47 -28.47 24.71
N ARG A 99 -19.56 -29.45 24.61
CA ARG A 99 -19.61 -30.72 25.34
C ARG A 99 -18.80 -30.59 26.64
N PRO A 100 -19.34 -31.01 27.80
CA PRO A 100 -18.55 -31.12 29.02
C PRO A 100 -17.70 -32.42 29.05
N PRO A 101 -16.60 -32.46 29.82
CA PRO A 101 -15.73 -33.63 29.91
C PRO A 101 -16.30 -34.68 30.87
N VAL A 102 -16.20 -35.95 30.44
CA VAL A 102 -16.57 -37.14 31.23
C VAL A 102 -15.48 -37.41 32.28
N ARG A 103 -15.88 -37.43 33.55
CA ARG A 103 -15.08 -37.93 34.68
C ARG A 103 -15.14 -39.45 34.71
N GLN A 104 -14.00 -40.13 34.69
CA GLN A 104 -13.90 -41.53 35.11
C GLN A 104 -13.08 -41.61 36.40
N CYS A 105 -13.76 -42.03 37.46
CA CYS A 105 -13.15 -42.54 38.68
C CYS A 105 -12.60 -43.94 38.38
N LEU A 106 -11.31 -44.15 38.65
CA LEU A 106 -10.73 -45.48 38.75
C LEU A 106 -9.99 -45.56 40.09
N THR A 107 -10.47 -46.49 40.90
CA THR A 107 -10.04 -46.81 42.26
C THR A 107 -8.64 -47.40 42.27
N LEU A 108 -7.77 -46.84 43.11
CA LEU A 108 -6.45 -47.36 43.44
C LEU A 108 -6.57 -48.60 44.34
N ASN A 109 -6.22 -49.77 43.81
CA ASN A 109 -5.87 -50.92 44.63
C ASN A 109 -4.35 -50.91 44.87
N HIS A 110 -3.99 -50.89 46.15
CA HIS A 110 -2.65 -51.19 46.63
C HIS A 110 -2.29 -52.64 46.29
N PHE A 111 -1.17 -52.85 45.59
CA PHE A 111 -0.41 -54.08 45.66
C PHE A 111 1.07 -53.75 45.83
N GLY A 112 1.64 -54.35 46.88
CA GLY A 112 2.97 -54.06 47.38
C GLY A 112 4.09 -54.67 46.53
N ALA A 113 5.23 -53.98 46.63
CA ALA A 113 6.59 -54.51 46.69
C ALA A 113 7.00 -55.58 45.66
N SER A 114 7.94 -55.19 44.78
CA SER A 114 9.27 -55.81 44.87
C SER A 114 10.35 -54.89 44.32
N SER A 115 11.35 -54.72 45.16
CA SER A 115 12.54 -53.90 44.98
C SER A 115 13.43 -54.39 43.83
N ARG A 116 14.17 -53.44 43.24
CA ARG A 116 15.38 -53.60 42.39
C ARG A 116 15.17 -53.64 40.87
N LEU A 117 14.45 -52.68 40.29
CA LEU A 117 14.73 -52.29 38.89
C LEU A 117 14.30 -50.86 38.53
N MET A 118 14.43 -49.90 39.45
CA MET A 118 14.00 -48.50 39.25
C MET A 118 15.10 -47.51 39.65
N LYS A 119 16.33 -47.68 39.12
CA LYS A 119 17.42 -46.71 39.30
C LYS A 119 18.12 -46.28 38.01
N ARG A 120 17.53 -46.54 36.83
CA ARG A 120 18.13 -46.14 35.54
C ARG A 120 17.21 -45.44 34.53
N ILE A 121 15.95 -45.20 34.85
CA ILE A 121 14.99 -44.59 33.89
C ILE A 121 14.39 -43.27 34.40
N ALA A 122 14.73 -42.82 35.62
CA ALA A 122 14.22 -41.56 36.19
C ALA A 122 15.15 -40.34 35.96
N LEU A 123 16.16 -40.43 35.09
CA LEU A 123 17.09 -39.32 34.77
C LEU A 123 17.00 -38.85 33.30
N ALA A 124 16.09 -39.39 32.49
CA ALA A 124 16.03 -39.10 31.04
C ALA A 124 14.86 -38.21 30.60
N LEU A 125 14.02 -37.71 31.52
CA LEU A 125 12.81 -36.94 31.18
C LEU A 125 12.74 -35.54 31.83
N LEU A 126 13.90 -35.00 32.22
CA LEU A 126 14.05 -33.64 32.78
C LEU A 126 14.91 -32.71 31.91
N LEU A 127 15.07 -33.03 30.61
CA LEU A 127 15.95 -32.32 29.68
C LEU A 127 15.26 -31.77 28.42
N ALA A 128 13.92 -31.77 28.36
CA ALA A 128 13.17 -31.30 27.18
C ALA A 128 12.44 -29.96 27.43
N VAL A 129 12.93 -29.12 28.35
CA VAL A 129 12.43 -27.75 28.52
C VAL A 129 13.24 -26.80 27.63
N GLY A 130 12.67 -26.49 26.46
CA GLY A 130 12.75 -25.17 25.85
C GLY A 130 14.12 -24.65 25.44
N ALA A 131 14.66 -25.16 24.32
CA ALA A 131 15.50 -24.34 23.45
C ALA A 131 14.60 -23.71 22.37
N ALA A 132 13.76 -22.75 22.76
CA ALA A 132 13.33 -21.75 21.80
C ALA A 132 14.58 -20.89 21.57
N SER A 133 15.41 -21.25 20.59
CA SER A 133 16.51 -20.41 20.15
C SER A 133 15.90 -19.05 19.84
N PRO A 134 16.27 -17.96 20.56
CA PRO A 134 15.89 -16.65 20.07
C PRO A 134 16.46 -16.60 18.65
N ALA A 135 15.64 -16.21 17.68
CA ALA A 135 16.17 -15.80 16.38
C ALA A 135 17.31 -14.83 16.71
N LEU A 136 18.53 -15.15 16.26
CA LEU A 136 19.74 -14.38 16.54
C LEU A 136 19.62 -13.03 15.83
N ALA A 137 18.82 -12.13 16.40
CA ALA A 137 18.81 -10.72 16.08
C ALA A 137 20.08 -10.14 16.71
N ASP A 138 21.00 -9.76 15.85
CA ASP A 138 22.17 -8.97 16.21
C ASP A 138 21.70 -7.51 16.38
N GLU A 139 22.34 -6.77 17.29
CA GLU A 139 22.05 -5.36 17.56
C GLU A 139 23.30 -4.54 17.30
N ARG A 140 23.17 -3.43 16.57
CA ARG A 140 24.26 -2.49 16.29
C ARG A 140 23.85 -1.07 16.61
N HIS A 141 24.69 -0.39 17.37
CA HIS A 141 24.56 1.04 17.63
C HIS A 141 25.41 1.83 16.64
N TYR A 142 24.82 2.92 16.13
CA TYR A 142 25.49 3.81 15.19
C TYR A 142 25.71 5.17 15.86
N PRO A 143 26.97 5.62 15.99
CA PRO A 143 27.24 6.96 16.49
C PRO A 143 26.77 7.98 15.45
N LEU A 144 25.75 8.77 15.80
CA LEU A 144 25.23 9.84 14.96
C LEU A 144 25.39 11.19 15.65
N THR A 145 25.62 12.22 14.85
CA THR A 145 25.45 13.61 15.26
C THR A 145 24.00 14.04 15.03
N ASP A 146 23.61 15.21 15.55
CA ASP A 146 22.25 15.71 15.40
C ASP A 146 21.86 15.86 13.91
N PHE A 147 20.67 15.37 13.57
CA PHE A 147 20.10 15.44 12.23
C PHE A 147 18.65 15.90 12.32
N ASP A 148 18.14 16.42 11.20
CA ASP A 148 16.76 16.86 11.06
C ASP A 148 16.13 16.49 9.71
N ARG A 149 16.89 15.83 8.84
CA ARG A 149 16.38 15.22 7.61
C ARG A 149 16.76 13.74 7.60
N VAL A 150 15.80 12.87 7.31
CA VAL A 150 16.01 11.43 7.20
C VAL A 150 15.54 10.96 5.83
N ILE A 151 16.37 10.21 5.12
CA ILE A 151 16.03 9.54 3.88
C ILE A 151 16.25 8.04 4.07
N VAL A 152 15.23 7.24 3.86
CA VAL A 152 15.27 5.78 4.00
C VAL A 152 15.05 5.12 2.65
N GLU A 153 16.01 4.30 2.23
CA GLU A 153 16.01 3.59 0.95
C GLU A 153 16.16 2.09 1.16
N GLY A 154 15.06 1.36 0.98
CA GLY A 154 15.07 -0.10 0.99
C GLY A 154 14.01 -0.73 1.91
N PRO A 155 14.04 -2.06 2.03
CA PRO A 155 13.03 -2.83 2.74
C PRO A 155 13.26 -2.82 4.26
N TYR A 156 13.17 -1.64 4.87
CA TYR A 156 13.43 -1.43 6.29
C TYR A 156 12.14 -1.11 7.05
N VAL A 157 12.12 -1.47 8.33
CA VAL A 157 11.10 -1.02 9.29
C VAL A 157 11.78 -0.02 10.22
N VAL A 158 11.36 1.24 10.16
CA VAL A 158 12.01 2.35 10.88
C VAL A 158 11.03 2.96 11.87
N HIS A 159 11.46 3.11 13.12
CA HIS A 159 10.75 3.84 14.16
C HIS A 159 11.56 5.08 14.55
N ILE A 160 10.93 6.26 14.51
CA ILE A 160 11.57 7.53 14.80
C ILE A 160 10.83 8.22 15.93
N VAL A 161 11.51 8.48 17.04
CA VAL A 161 10.98 9.25 18.16
C VAL A 161 11.64 10.63 18.21
N VAL A 162 10.84 11.68 18.10
CA VAL A 162 11.32 13.07 18.12
C VAL A 162 11.25 13.65 19.53
N GLY A 163 12.17 14.56 19.86
CA GLY A 163 12.28 15.20 21.17
C GLY A 163 13.18 14.44 22.15
N ARG A 164 13.98 13.49 21.67
CA ARG A 164 14.93 12.72 22.48
C ARG A 164 16.37 13.04 22.07
N ALA A 165 17.33 12.64 22.90
CA ALA A 165 18.74 12.70 22.53
C ALA A 165 19.00 11.80 21.32
N THR A 166 19.85 12.28 20.41
CA THR A 166 20.13 11.59 19.15
C THR A 166 20.73 10.22 19.39
N ALA A 167 20.11 9.19 18.83
CA ALA A 167 20.57 7.81 18.91
C ALA A 167 20.08 7.01 17.71
N ALA A 168 20.84 6.00 17.31
CA ALA A 168 20.42 5.05 16.29
C ALA A 168 20.86 3.64 16.65
N THR A 169 19.89 2.72 16.59
CA THR A 169 20.09 1.30 16.82
C THR A 169 19.44 0.53 15.68
N ALA A 170 20.13 -0.45 15.13
CA ALA A 170 19.55 -1.37 14.16
C ALA A 170 19.63 -2.81 14.67
N THR A 171 18.54 -3.55 14.51
CA THR A 171 18.44 -4.97 14.86
C THR A 171 18.08 -5.80 13.63
N GLY A 172 18.71 -6.97 13.50
CA GLY A 172 18.50 -7.83 12.35
C GLY A 172 19.49 -8.99 12.29
N SER A 173 19.46 -9.78 11.22
CA SER A 173 20.50 -10.79 11.03
C SER A 173 21.86 -10.10 10.77
N ARG A 174 22.96 -10.76 11.14
CA ARG A 174 24.32 -10.22 10.88
C ARG A 174 24.52 -9.84 9.40
N GLN A 175 24.07 -10.70 8.49
CA GLN A 175 24.14 -10.44 7.04
C GLN A 175 23.31 -9.22 6.64
N ALA A 176 22.14 -9.00 7.24
CA ALA A 176 21.33 -7.81 6.99
C ALA A 176 22.06 -6.53 7.42
N LEU A 177 22.65 -6.56 8.63
CA LEU A 177 23.32 -5.42 9.22
C LEU A 177 24.65 -5.09 8.53
N ASP A 178 25.32 -6.08 7.95
CA ASP A 178 26.52 -5.87 7.11
C ASP A 178 26.18 -5.16 5.78
N LEU A 179 24.96 -5.37 5.29
CA LEU A 179 24.43 -4.72 4.09
C LEU A 179 23.76 -3.36 4.39
N LEU A 180 23.62 -2.96 5.65
CA LEU A 180 23.03 -1.69 6.04
C LEU A 180 24.10 -0.60 6.11
N ALA A 181 23.84 0.53 5.45
CA ALA A 181 24.66 1.74 5.57
C ALA A 181 23.81 2.90 6.11
N LEU A 182 24.28 3.52 7.18
CA LEU A 182 23.78 4.78 7.73
C LEU A 182 24.83 5.86 7.41
N ASP A 183 24.59 6.60 6.33
CA ASP A 183 25.49 7.65 5.87
C ASP A 183 25.00 9.00 6.41
N GLN A 184 25.78 9.62 7.30
CA GLN A 184 25.49 10.97 7.79
C GLN A 184 26.22 12.03 6.96
N GLN A 185 25.45 12.94 6.35
CA GLN A 185 25.95 14.06 5.57
C GLN A 185 25.41 15.37 6.17
N GLY A 186 26.19 15.94 7.10
CA GLY A 186 25.75 17.11 7.88
C GLY A 186 24.49 16.78 8.69
N GLN A 187 23.40 17.51 8.44
CA GLN A 187 22.10 17.33 9.11
C GLN A 187 21.20 16.28 8.44
N MET A 188 21.67 15.62 7.38
CA MET A 188 20.93 14.61 6.64
C MET A 188 21.45 13.21 6.99
N LEU A 189 20.56 12.35 7.48
CA LEU A 189 20.81 10.93 7.67
C LEU A 189 20.23 10.16 6.48
N ARG A 190 21.08 9.41 5.78
CA ARG A 190 20.68 8.56 4.65
C ARG A 190 20.87 7.10 5.01
N ILE A 191 19.77 6.37 5.08
CA ILE A 191 19.74 4.93 5.36
C ILE A 191 19.56 4.22 4.04
N ARG A 192 20.49 3.34 3.68
CA ARG A 192 20.44 2.62 2.41
C ARG A 192 21.12 1.28 2.50
N ARG A 193 20.89 0.45 1.50
CA ARG A 193 21.68 -0.77 1.30
C ARG A 193 23.07 -0.41 0.78
N ASN A 194 24.10 -0.93 1.45
CA ASN A 194 25.48 -0.86 1.01
C ASN A 194 25.66 -1.73 -0.25
N ARG A 195 25.73 -1.10 -1.43
CA ARG A 195 25.84 -1.81 -2.72
C ARG A 195 27.19 -2.49 -2.92
N THR A 196 28.27 -1.96 -2.35
CA THR A 196 29.60 -2.58 -2.48
C THR A 196 29.71 -3.83 -1.62
N ALA A 197 29.04 -3.84 -0.44
CA ALA A 197 28.90 -5.05 0.37
C ALA A 197 27.86 -6.04 -0.20
N ALA A 198 26.91 -5.58 -1.01
CA ALA A 198 25.83 -6.40 -1.58
C ALA A 198 26.18 -7.12 -2.90
N ALA A 199 27.40 -6.97 -3.42
CA ALA A 199 27.80 -7.62 -4.67
C ALA A 199 27.68 -9.15 -4.55
N GLY A 200 26.69 -9.74 -5.24
CA GLY A 200 26.44 -11.19 -5.25
C GLY A 200 25.41 -11.71 -4.23
N THR A 201 24.83 -10.87 -3.36
CA THR A 201 23.80 -11.30 -2.39
C THR A 201 22.40 -10.90 -2.86
N PRO A 202 21.46 -11.85 -3.07
CA PRO A 202 20.07 -11.54 -3.42
C PRO A 202 19.40 -10.61 -2.40
N VAL A 203 18.45 -9.79 -2.85
CA VAL A 203 17.75 -8.82 -1.97
C VAL A 203 17.02 -9.53 -0.82
N ALA A 204 16.52 -10.73 -1.06
CA ALA A 204 15.77 -11.56 -0.12
C ALA A 204 16.64 -12.25 0.97
N ALA A 205 17.96 -12.24 0.86
CA ALA A 205 18.83 -13.06 1.72
C ALA A 205 19.11 -12.43 3.11
N GLY A 206 18.80 -11.15 3.32
CA GLY A 206 19.17 -10.43 4.56
C GLY A 206 18.16 -10.55 5.71
N GLY A 207 16.90 -10.83 5.43
CA GLY A 207 15.82 -10.64 6.42
C GLY A 207 15.46 -9.16 6.63
N VAL A 208 14.46 -8.91 7.47
CA VAL A 208 13.99 -7.55 7.79
C VAL A 208 14.92 -6.91 8.82
N VAL A 209 15.29 -5.65 8.59
CA VAL A 209 16.04 -4.84 9.56
C VAL A 209 15.07 -3.87 10.22
N HIS A 210 15.08 -3.87 11.55
CA HIS A 210 14.38 -2.89 12.37
C HIS A 210 15.37 -1.81 12.78
N ILE A 211 15.00 -0.55 12.60
CA ILE A 211 15.86 0.60 12.92
C ILE A 211 15.10 1.51 13.87
N GLU A 212 15.65 1.71 15.06
CA GLU A 212 15.17 2.69 16.03
C GLU A 212 16.04 3.94 15.95
N LEU A 213 15.40 5.08 15.71
CA LEU A 213 16.03 6.39 15.64
C LEU A 213 15.42 7.32 16.68
N ALA A 214 16.27 8.03 17.39
CA ALA A 214 15.89 9.15 18.22
C ALA A 214 16.51 10.42 17.64
N ALA A 215 15.72 11.50 17.57
CA ALA A 215 16.18 12.79 17.10
C ALA A 215 15.66 13.92 18.00
N ARG A 216 16.43 15.00 18.15
CA ARG A 216 15.99 16.17 18.91
C ARG A 216 14.86 16.91 18.21
N SER A 217 14.97 17.06 16.90
CA SER A 217 13.99 17.72 16.03
C SER A 217 14.01 17.06 14.66
N LEU A 218 12.88 17.08 13.96
CA LEU A 218 12.80 16.54 12.61
C LEU A 218 12.04 17.53 11.71
N ARG A 219 12.64 17.88 10.58
CA ARG A 219 12.04 18.75 9.55
C ARG A 219 11.62 17.98 8.31
N SER A 220 12.25 16.84 8.01
CA SER A 220 11.93 16.04 6.83
C SER A 220 12.14 14.55 7.06
N ALA A 221 11.19 13.72 6.62
CA ALA A 221 11.34 12.27 6.52
C ALA A 221 10.85 11.78 5.15
N ARG A 222 11.74 11.15 4.40
CA ARG A 222 11.46 10.59 3.07
C ARG A 222 11.74 9.11 3.05
N ILE A 223 10.79 8.32 2.54
CA ILE A 223 10.99 6.89 2.29
C ILE A 223 10.90 6.59 0.80
N ILE A 224 11.77 5.71 0.33
CA ILE A 224 11.88 5.32 -1.08
C ILE A 224 11.93 3.79 -1.15
N GLY A 225 10.95 3.23 -1.86
CA GLY A 225 10.76 1.80 -2.01
C GLY A 225 9.82 1.20 -0.95
N PRO A 226 9.89 -0.13 -0.74
CA PRO A 226 9.00 -0.84 0.17
C PRO A 226 9.46 -0.69 1.62
N THR A 227 9.35 0.49 2.18
CA THR A 227 9.74 0.81 3.58
C THR A 227 8.52 0.97 4.46
N GLN A 228 8.61 0.62 5.73
CA GLN A 228 7.63 1.03 6.75
C GLN A 228 8.29 2.03 7.69
N LEU A 229 7.70 3.22 7.86
CA LEU A 229 8.18 4.24 8.78
C LEU A 229 7.10 4.60 9.78
N ALA A 230 7.43 4.57 11.06
CA ALA A 230 6.63 5.10 12.15
C ALA A 230 7.34 6.30 12.77
N LEU A 231 6.69 7.46 12.78
CA LEU A 231 7.16 8.71 13.36
C LEU A 231 6.30 9.10 14.55
N GLU A 232 6.91 9.42 15.68
CA GLU A 232 6.20 9.78 16.90
C GLU A 232 6.64 11.13 17.47
N GLY A 233 5.65 11.94 17.83
CA GLY A 233 5.84 13.13 18.66
C GLY A 233 6.60 14.28 18.00
N ALA A 234 6.61 14.35 16.66
CA ALA A 234 7.27 15.42 15.95
C ALA A 234 6.58 16.77 16.18
N ARG A 235 7.39 17.77 16.56
CA ARG A 235 6.95 19.13 16.85
C ARG A 235 7.85 20.15 16.18
N GLY A 236 7.29 21.30 15.81
CA GLY A 236 8.07 22.42 15.29
C GLY A 236 7.36 23.23 14.21
N MET A 237 8.13 24.07 13.51
CA MET A 237 7.54 24.99 12.52
C MET A 237 7.19 24.30 11.20
N ASN A 238 8.06 23.42 10.70
CA ASN A 238 7.90 22.82 9.40
C ASN A 238 8.24 21.33 9.48
N LEU A 239 7.36 20.50 8.94
CA LEU A 239 7.60 19.07 8.76
C LEU A 239 7.19 18.65 7.36
N GLU A 240 8.09 17.95 6.68
CA GLU A 240 7.87 17.37 5.36
C GLU A 240 7.92 15.85 5.45
N LEU A 241 6.86 15.18 4.99
CA LEU A 241 6.76 13.73 4.96
C LEU A 241 6.49 13.30 3.53
N SER A 242 7.34 12.44 2.97
CA SER A 242 7.19 11.98 1.59
C SER A 242 7.39 10.48 1.45
N VAL A 243 6.50 9.83 0.72
CA VAL A 243 6.56 8.41 0.39
C VAL A 243 6.68 8.24 -1.11
N GLU A 244 7.72 7.53 -1.54
CA GLU A 244 7.94 7.19 -2.95
C GLU A 244 8.02 5.68 -3.14
N GLY A 245 7.11 5.13 -3.95
CA GLY A 245 6.98 3.69 -4.17
C GLY A 245 5.80 3.08 -3.43
N SER A 246 6.01 1.90 -2.83
CA SER A 246 4.97 1.07 -2.21
C SER A 246 5.06 1.00 -0.67
N GLY A 247 5.89 1.85 -0.07
CA GLY A 247 6.06 1.92 1.38
C GLY A 247 4.86 2.52 2.12
N SER A 248 4.87 2.42 3.45
CA SER A 248 3.89 3.07 4.32
C SER A 248 4.57 3.97 5.34
N LEU A 249 3.96 5.12 5.61
CA LEU A 249 4.40 6.06 6.63
C LEU A 249 3.24 6.34 7.59
N ARG A 250 3.46 6.04 8.86
CA ARG A 250 2.60 6.44 9.97
C ARG A 250 3.26 7.56 10.75
N ALA A 251 2.55 8.66 10.98
CA ALA A 251 3.00 9.73 11.85
C ALA A 251 1.95 10.01 12.92
N ALA A 252 2.33 9.81 14.19
CA ALA A 252 1.44 9.92 15.33
C ALA A 252 1.81 11.07 16.27
N GLY A 253 0.79 11.79 16.74
CA GLY A 253 0.96 12.88 17.71
C GLY A 253 1.76 14.06 17.16
N LEU A 254 1.55 14.42 15.90
CA LEU A 254 2.15 15.60 15.29
C LEU A 254 1.60 16.88 15.92
N ASP A 255 2.47 17.88 16.10
CA ASP A 255 2.09 19.24 16.51
C ASP A 255 3.02 20.24 15.81
N VAL A 256 2.62 20.65 14.60
CA VAL A 256 3.48 21.46 13.71
C VAL A 256 2.75 22.63 13.08
N GLU A 257 3.46 23.71 12.77
CA GLU A 257 2.86 24.89 12.14
C GLU A 257 2.52 24.66 10.66
N ASN A 258 3.44 24.06 9.90
CA ASN A 258 3.26 23.74 8.50
C ASN A 258 3.66 22.27 8.25
N LEU A 259 2.74 21.50 7.67
CA LEU A 259 2.91 20.11 7.30
C LEU A 259 2.80 19.97 5.79
N SER A 260 3.86 19.44 5.17
CA SER A 260 3.88 19.06 3.75
C SER A 260 3.83 17.54 3.64
N LEU A 261 2.85 17.02 2.92
CA LEU A 261 2.69 15.59 2.63
C LEU A 261 2.84 15.35 1.13
N ALA A 262 3.66 14.37 0.76
CA ALA A 262 3.80 13.91 -0.60
C ALA A 262 3.66 12.38 -0.68
N LEU A 263 2.85 11.90 -1.62
CA LEU A 263 2.76 10.47 -1.96
C LEU A 263 2.94 10.32 -3.46
N LEU A 264 3.97 9.59 -3.87
CA LEU A 264 4.22 9.23 -5.27
C LEU A 264 4.29 7.70 -5.36
N GLY A 265 3.21 7.07 -5.82
CA GLY A 265 3.14 5.61 -6.02
C GLY A 265 1.88 4.98 -5.43
N SER A 266 2.02 3.78 -4.89
CA SER A 266 0.93 2.95 -4.36
C SER A 266 1.01 2.72 -2.86
N GLY A 267 1.85 3.49 -2.17
CA GLY A 267 2.05 3.43 -0.72
C GLY A 267 0.89 3.96 0.10
N GLY A 268 1.11 4.11 1.41
CA GLY A 268 0.10 4.58 2.35
C GLY A 268 0.62 5.66 3.31
N LEU A 269 -0.24 6.62 3.66
CA LEU A 269 0.00 7.63 4.67
C LEU A 269 -1.06 7.53 5.78
N ASP A 270 -0.64 7.39 7.03
CA ASP A 270 -1.51 7.39 8.22
C ASP A 270 -1.03 8.48 9.19
N ILE A 271 -1.74 9.60 9.25
CA ILE A 271 -1.29 10.82 9.91
C ILE A 271 -2.28 11.27 10.98
N SER A 272 -1.79 11.54 12.20
CA SER A 272 -2.60 12.04 13.31
C SER A 272 -1.90 13.15 14.09
N GLY A 273 -2.70 14.00 14.75
CA GLY A 273 -2.21 15.14 15.54
C GLY A 273 -2.88 16.45 15.13
N ALA A 274 -2.12 17.54 15.13
CA ALA A 274 -2.57 18.87 14.75
C ALA A 274 -1.56 19.59 13.84
N THR A 275 -2.09 20.41 12.93
CA THR A 275 -1.29 21.36 12.15
C THR A 275 -2.05 22.64 11.88
N ARG A 276 -1.36 23.78 11.82
CA ARG A 276 -2.02 25.01 11.35
C ARG A 276 -2.24 24.94 9.84
N ALA A 277 -1.25 24.47 9.08
CA ALA A 277 -1.31 24.48 7.61
C ALA A 277 -0.89 23.14 7.02
N LEU A 278 -1.79 22.53 6.24
CA LEU A 278 -1.52 21.32 5.48
C LEU A 278 -1.34 21.63 4.00
N THR A 279 -0.26 21.12 3.40
CA THR A 279 -0.08 21.05 1.95
C THR A 279 0.07 19.59 1.56
N GLY A 280 -0.73 19.13 0.59
CA GLY A 280 -0.73 17.74 0.12
C GLY A 280 -0.55 17.64 -1.39
N ASN A 281 0.37 16.78 -1.83
CA ASN A 281 0.55 16.42 -3.24
C ASN A 281 0.51 14.89 -3.37
N PHE A 282 -0.54 14.37 -3.99
CA PHE A 282 -0.79 12.93 -4.04
C PHE A 282 -0.92 12.46 -5.48
N GLN A 283 -0.07 11.52 -5.87
CA GLN A 283 0.03 10.97 -7.23
C GLN A 283 0.17 9.45 -7.16
N GLY A 284 -0.66 8.74 -7.93
CA GLY A 284 -0.63 7.28 -8.02
C GLY A 284 -1.94 6.63 -7.60
N THR A 285 -1.86 5.59 -6.77
CA THR A 285 -3.03 4.78 -6.35
C THR A 285 -3.05 4.48 -4.85
N GLY A 286 -2.19 5.16 -4.09
CA GLY A 286 -2.04 4.91 -2.66
C GLY A 286 -3.17 5.51 -1.81
N GLU A 287 -3.21 5.16 -0.53
CA GLU A 287 -4.26 5.62 0.40
C GLU A 287 -3.70 6.66 1.39
N ILE A 288 -4.49 7.69 1.68
CA ILE A 288 -4.13 8.72 2.65
C ILE A 288 -5.21 8.79 3.74
N ALA A 289 -4.87 8.30 4.93
CA ALA A 289 -5.67 8.39 6.14
C ALA A 289 -5.13 9.49 7.06
N ALA A 290 -5.64 10.72 6.92
CA ALA A 290 -5.36 11.83 7.83
C ALA A 290 -6.65 12.37 8.50
N GLY A 291 -7.68 11.52 8.66
CA GLY A 291 -8.90 11.89 9.39
C GLY A 291 -8.63 12.22 10.86
N ALA A 292 -7.58 11.64 11.45
CA ALA A 292 -7.15 11.93 12.82
C ALA A 292 -6.21 13.15 12.93
N LEU A 293 -5.86 13.79 11.81
CA LEU A 293 -5.06 15.03 11.79
C LEU A 293 -6.00 16.24 11.75
N ARG A 294 -5.90 17.13 12.72
CA ARG A 294 -6.67 18.39 12.75
C ARG A 294 -5.88 19.52 12.08
N ALA A 295 -6.25 19.86 10.84
CA ALA A 295 -5.68 21.00 10.13
C ALA A 295 -6.55 22.26 10.27
N SER A 296 -5.94 23.45 10.43
CA SER A 296 -6.70 24.72 10.41
C SER A 296 -6.95 25.25 8.99
N ARG A 297 -6.05 24.94 8.06
CA ARG A 297 -6.23 25.18 6.62
C ARG A 297 -5.54 24.08 5.82
N ALA A 298 -6.03 23.80 4.62
CA ALA A 298 -5.46 22.80 3.73
C ALA A 298 -5.39 23.30 2.28
N SER A 299 -4.34 22.87 1.57
CA SER A 299 -4.20 22.98 0.12
C SER A 299 -3.75 21.64 -0.43
N VAL A 300 -4.61 20.97 -1.19
CA VAL A 300 -4.40 19.60 -1.67
C VAL A 300 -4.50 19.57 -3.18
N VAL A 301 -3.52 18.93 -3.83
CA VAL A 301 -3.56 18.58 -5.24
C VAL A 301 -3.46 17.07 -5.35
N SER A 302 -4.45 16.46 -6.01
CA SER A 302 -4.54 15.01 -6.15
C SER A 302 -4.72 14.62 -7.62
N THR A 303 -3.80 13.79 -8.11
CA THR A 303 -3.98 12.96 -9.31
C THR A 303 -3.98 11.48 -8.90
N ASN A 304 -4.42 11.20 -7.67
CA ASN A 304 -4.47 9.87 -7.08
C ASN A 304 -5.79 9.18 -7.43
N SER A 305 -5.74 7.87 -7.61
CA SER A 305 -6.94 7.02 -7.76
C SER A 305 -7.34 6.34 -6.44
N GLY A 306 -6.52 6.41 -5.40
CA GLY A 306 -6.84 5.90 -4.07
C GLY A 306 -7.61 6.91 -3.20
N ALA A 307 -8.15 6.41 -2.09
CA ALA A 307 -8.95 7.20 -1.16
C ALA A 307 -8.11 8.18 -0.32
N ILE A 308 -8.66 9.35 -0.06
CA ILE A 308 -8.03 10.40 0.74
C ILE A 308 -9.03 10.87 1.79
N THR A 309 -8.68 10.78 3.07
CA THR A 309 -9.48 11.34 4.18
C THR A 309 -8.66 12.35 4.95
N LEU A 310 -9.17 13.57 5.13
CA LEU A 310 -8.52 14.68 5.83
C LEU A 310 -9.53 15.37 6.76
N THR A 311 -9.08 15.90 7.90
CA THR A 311 -9.94 16.74 8.76
C THR A 311 -9.44 18.19 8.76
N VAL A 312 -10.30 19.14 8.34
CA VAL A 312 -9.96 20.56 8.23
C VAL A 312 -11.03 21.43 8.91
N ASN A 313 -10.61 22.41 9.70
CA ASN A 313 -11.47 23.38 10.38
C ASN A 313 -11.13 24.81 9.94
N GLY A 314 -11.47 25.13 8.69
CA GLY A 314 -11.16 26.41 8.05
C GLY A 314 -11.01 26.25 6.53
N PRO A 315 -10.30 27.17 5.86
CA PRO A 315 -10.17 27.17 4.40
C PRO A 315 -9.52 25.89 3.87
N ALA A 316 -10.15 25.25 2.90
CA ALA A 316 -9.67 24.03 2.25
C ALA A 316 -9.70 24.18 0.72
N ALA A 317 -8.54 24.38 0.10
CA ALA A 317 -8.41 24.34 -1.35
C ALA A 317 -8.10 22.92 -1.81
N VAL A 318 -8.94 22.33 -2.66
CA VAL A 318 -8.76 20.97 -3.18
C VAL A 318 -8.79 21.01 -4.70
N THR A 319 -7.74 20.53 -5.34
CA THR A 319 -7.67 20.30 -6.79
C THR A 319 -7.65 18.80 -7.06
N SER A 320 -8.73 18.27 -7.61
CA SER A 320 -8.88 16.84 -7.94
C SER A 320 -8.84 16.62 -9.45
N ASN A 321 -7.80 15.91 -9.90
CA ASN A 321 -7.61 15.47 -11.28
C ASN A 321 -7.57 13.94 -11.41
N GLY A 322 -7.70 13.23 -10.29
CA GLY A 322 -7.71 11.77 -10.23
C GLY A 322 -9.13 11.21 -10.15
N LEU A 323 -9.23 9.88 -10.06
CA LEU A 323 -10.52 9.17 -9.88
C LEU A 323 -10.76 8.76 -8.42
N GLY A 324 -9.82 9.08 -7.52
CA GLY A 324 -9.88 8.72 -6.11
C GLY A 324 -10.86 9.60 -5.34
N GLU A 325 -11.59 8.98 -4.42
CA GLU A 325 -12.52 9.69 -3.54
C GLU A 325 -11.77 10.50 -2.48
N ILE A 326 -12.18 11.75 -2.27
CA ILE A 326 -11.58 12.67 -1.30
C ILE A 326 -12.64 13.11 -0.30
N HIS A 327 -12.46 12.73 0.97
CA HIS A 327 -13.30 13.14 2.10
C HIS A 327 -12.60 14.21 2.93
N VAL A 328 -13.17 15.42 2.97
CA VAL A 328 -12.73 16.51 3.84
C VAL A 328 -13.74 16.64 4.99
N LEU A 329 -13.38 16.07 6.15
CA LEU A 329 -14.17 16.06 7.37
C LEU A 329 -13.99 17.36 8.18
N GLY A 330 -14.85 17.58 9.17
CA GLY A 330 -14.77 18.69 10.13
C GLY A 330 -15.67 19.86 9.75
N ARG A 331 -15.16 21.09 9.87
CA ARG A 331 -15.84 22.33 9.45
C ARG A 331 -15.03 23.07 8.37
N PRO A 332 -14.84 22.48 7.18
CA PRO A 332 -14.08 23.11 6.11
C PRO A 332 -14.89 24.17 5.36
N ASP A 333 -14.19 25.22 4.90
CA ASP A 333 -14.66 26.15 3.86
C ASP A 333 -13.96 25.76 2.54
N CYS A 334 -14.62 24.89 1.76
CA CYS A 334 -13.99 24.27 0.60
C CYS A 334 -14.08 25.10 -0.67
N THR A 335 -12.94 25.19 -1.36
CA THR A 335 -12.86 25.60 -2.77
C THR A 335 -12.33 24.42 -3.58
N ILE A 336 -13.22 23.77 -4.34
CA ILE A 336 -12.89 22.58 -5.13
C ILE A 336 -12.67 22.97 -6.59
N ARG A 337 -11.61 22.45 -7.21
CA ARG A 337 -11.27 22.63 -8.63
C ARG A 337 -10.78 21.31 -9.22
N GLY A 338 -10.64 21.27 -10.55
CA GLY A 338 -10.06 20.15 -11.29
C GLY A 338 -11.05 19.46 -12.21
N MET A 339 -10.65 18.32 -12.76
CA MET A 339 -11.42 17.58 -13.77
C MET A 339 -12.55 16.74 -13.15
N THR A 340 -12.41 16.34 -11.89
CA THR A 340 -13.32 15.44 -11.17
C THR A 340 -13.71 16.07 -9.81
N PRO A 341 -14.48 17.17 -9.81
CA PRO A 341 -14.90 17.80 -8.55
C PRO A 341 -15.94 16.98 -7.78
N ASP A 342 -16.66 16.08 -8.46
CA ASP A 342 -17.73 15.24 -7.94
C ASP A 342 -17.25 14.13 -7.00
N VAL A 343 -15.97 13.72 -7.09
CA VAL A 343 -15.38 12.73 -6.18
C VAL A 343 -14.93 13.34 -4.83
N VAL A 344 -15.11 14.65 -4.64
CA VAL A 344 -14.73 15.35 -3.42
C VAL A 344 -15.95 15.60 -2.55
N ALA A 345 -16.04 14.87 -1.44
CA ALA A 345 -16.99 15.13 -0.37
C ALA A 345 -16.39 16.16 0.61
N CYS A 346 -17.03 17.33 0.71
CA CYS A 346 -16.60 18.37 1.64
C CYS A 346 -17.66 18.63 2.72
N GLY A 347 -17.23 18.53 3.97
CA GLY A 347 -18.10 18.69 5.12
C GLY A 347 -18.86 17.39 5.43
N GLY A 348 -19.09 17.17 6.71
CA GLY A 348 -19.70 15.96 7.23
C GLY A 348 -19.34 15.83 8.71
N GLU A 349 -20.31 15.49 9.55
CA GLU A 349 -20.07 15.24 10.97
C GLU A 349 -19.00 14.15 11.08
N GLY A 350 -17.85 14.52 11.65
CA GLY A 350 -16.73 13.61 11.82
C GLY A 350 -17.20 12.33 12.49
N LEU A 351 -16.75 11.19 11.97
CA LEU A 351 -17.02 9.88 12.56
C LEU A 351 -16.41 9.84 13.97
N HIS A 352 -17.15 10.29 14.96
CA HIS A 352 -16.90 10.00 16.36
C HIS A 352 -17.36 8.57 16.60
N ARG A 353 -16.42 7.63 16.68
CA ARG A 353 -16.59 6.35 17.37
C ARG A 353 -15.30 5.95 18.06
#